data_AF-A0A7V3P075-F1
#
_entry.id   AF-A0A7V3P075-F1
#
_cell.length_a   1.000
_cell.length_b   1.000
_cell.length_c   1.000
_cell.angle_alpha   90.00
_cell.angle_beta   90.00
_cell.angle_gamma   90.00
#
_symmetry.space_group_name_H-M   'P 1'
#
loop_
_entity.id
_entity.type
_entity.pdbx_description
1 polymer ?
#
loop_
_entity_poly.entity_id
_entity_poly.type
_entity_poly.pdbx_seq_one_letter_code
_entity_poly.pdbx_strand_id
1 'polypeptide(L)'
;MGKKVRHKIKEKIGLIIFLIHTYCLLLPCYLNWAQAKDFDFPEIAGWKKFSPILIFKPQNLYDYIDGAADLYLSYDFQELFVAEYKRDKKASVTVEIYRHRNPTLAFGIYSQERLKDAQIIEIGNQGYIEPLTLNFWMGPYYVKINAYEIGPEGEKTLLIFGRQIEAALGEKSPPPAILSFFPAQGKKAHSETFIFKNFLGYAFFHSAFMADYEFSGKKFKIFAIQGRDKKDCQEMMHKYLQKIGVAKELKEGLYRLPDPYHGEIEFFWQENLIWGILNLDDQNLRAHYWKFMKMN
;
A
#
# COMPACT_ATOMS: atom_id res chain seq x y z
N MET A 1 -45.87 -36.35 -50.11
CA MET A 1 -44.64 -35.53 -50.00
C MET A 1 -44.53 -34.78 -48.65
N GLY A 2 -44.84 -35.42 -47.51
CA GLY A 2 -45.03 -34.72 -46.22
C GLY A 2 -44.27 -35.25 -44.99
N LYS A 3 -43.67 -36.46 -45.05
CA LYS A 3 -42.91 -37.03 -43.93
C LYS A 3 -41.42 -36.67 -43.95
N LYS A 4 -40.78 -36.65 -45.14
CA LYS A 4 -39.36 -36.29 -45.30
C LYS A 4 -39.04 -34.83 -44.97
N VAL A 5 -39.98 -33.91 -45.24
CA VAL A 5 -39.81 -32.46 -44.95
C VAL A 5 -39.94 -32.18 -43.44
N ARG A 6 -40.88 -32.82 -42.75
CA ARG A 6 -41.04 -32.68 -41.28
C ARG A 6 -39.86 -33.26 -40.49
N HIS A 7 -39.19 -34.28 -41.02
CA HIS A 7 -38.01 -34.86 -40.37
C HIS A 7 -36.79 -33.94 -40.47
N LYS A 8 -36.53 -33.38 -41.66
CA LYS A 8 -35.43 -32.43 -41.90
C LYS A 8 -35.55 -31.12 -41.11
N ILE A 9 -36.78 -30.68 -40.83
CA ILE A 9 -37.04 -29.47 -40.01
C ILE A 9 -36.79 -29.76 -38.52
N LYS A 10 -37.19 -30.94 -38.01
CA LYS A 10 -36.90 -31.34 -36.62
C LYS A 10 -35.40 -31.51 -36.36
N GLU A 11 -34.64 -32.03 -37.32
CA GLU A 11 -33.18 -32.14 -37.20
C GLU A 11 -32.49 -30.77 -37.19
N LYS A 12 -32.91 -29.83 -38.05
CA LYS A 12 -32.36 -28.46 -38.06
C LYS A 12 -32.69 -27.66 -36.80
N ILE A 13 -33.90 -27.82 -36.24
CA ILE A 13 -34.29 -27.18 -34.97
C ILE A 13 -33.53 -27.81 -33.79
N GLY A 14 -33.33 -29.13 -33.79
CA GLY A 14 -32.50 -29.81 -32.80
C GLY A 14 -31.04 -29.35 -32.81
N LEU A 15 -30.46 -29.13 -34.00
CA LEU A 15 -29.07 -28.68 -34.14
C LEU A 15 -28.87 -27.22 -33.69
N ILE A 16 -29.86 -26.34 -33.92
CA ILE A 16 -29.82 -24.93 -33.49
C ILE A 16 -30.02 -24.82 -31.97
N ILE A 17 -30.89 -25.63 -31.36
CA ILE A 17 -31.06 -25.67 -29.90
C ILE A 17 -29.80 -26.25 -29.23
N PHE A 18 -29.13 -27.22 -29.85
CA PHE A 18 -27.88 -27.78 -29.33
C PHE A 18 -26.71 -26.80 -29.40
N LEU A 19 -26.64 -25.97 -30.45
CA LEU A 19 -25.62 -24.91 -30.59
C LEU A 19 -25.83 -23.72 -29.63
N ILE A 20 -27.07 -23.40 -29.26
CA ILE A 20 -27.37 -22.39 -28.22
C ILE A 20 -27.07 -22.93 -26.81
N HIS A 21 -27.29 -24.23 -26.56
CA HIS A 21 -26.92 -24.86 -25.29
C HIS A 21 -25.40 -25.09 -25.13
N THR A 22 -24.64 -25.28 -26.21
CA THR A 22 -23.17 -25.42 -26.13
C THR A 22 -22.45 -24.08 -26.07
N TYR A 23 -23.04 -22.99 -26.57
CA TYR A 23 -22.48 -21.64 -26.39
C TYR A 23 -22.73 -21.05 -24.99
N CYS A 24 -23.76 -21.50 -24.27
CA CYS A 24 -23.98 -21.14 -22.86
C CYS A 24 -23.07 -21.89 -21.86
N LEU A 25 -22.30 -22.89 -22.30
CA LEU A 25 -21.48 -23.73 -21.43
C LEU A 25 -19.97 -23.49 -21.56
N LEU A 26 -19.52 -22.56 -22.42
CA LEU A 26 -18.09 -22.31 -22.65
C LEU A 26 -17.71 -20.81 -22.77
N LEU A 27 -18.39 -19.91 -22.07
CA LEU A 27 -17.91 -18.55 -21.74
C LEU A 27 -18.95 -17.85 -20.81
N PRO A 28 -18.66 -17.45 -19.57
CA PRO A 28 -17.42 -17.62 -18.81
C PRO A 28 -17.62 -18.15 -17.37
N CYS A 29 -16.69 -19.02 -16.99
CA CYS A 29 -16.21 -19.18 -15.61
C CYS A 29 -15.41 -17.93 -15.17
N TYR A 30 -15.96 -16.73 -15.39
CA TYR A 30 -15.42 -15.43 -14.95
C TYR A 30 -16.53 -14.67 -14.23
N LEU A 31 -17.06 -15.26 -13.17
CA LEU A 31 -17.84 -14.55 -12.16
C LEU A 31 -17.85 -15.35 -10.86
N ASN A 32 -16.65 -15.77 -10.42
CA ASN A 32 -16.41 -15.75 -8.99
C ASN A 32 -16.30 -14.28 -8.59
N TRP A 33 -17.43 -13.60 -8.44
CA TRP A 33 -17.51 -12.61 -7.40
C TRP A 33 -17.27 -13.40 -6.12
N ALA A 34 -16.01 -13.45 -5.67
CA ALA A 34 -15.76 -13.67 -4.27
C ALA A 34 -16.61 -12.60 -3.57
N GLN A 35 -17.75 -13.01 -3.01
CA GLN A 35 -18.47 -12.16 -2.07
C GLN A 35 -17.41 -11.67 -1.10
N ALA A 36 -17.28 -10.34 -0.97
CA ALA A 36 -16.43 -9.77 0.04
C ALA A 36 -16.76 -10.48 1.34
N LYS A 37 -15.75 -11.08 1.96
CA LYS A 37 -15.91 -11.58 3.32
C LYS A 37 -16.21 -10.33 4.14
N ASP A 38 -17.47 -10.17 4.54
CA ASP A 38 -17.88 -9.06 5.38
C ASP A 38 -16.95 -9.02 6.60
N PHE A 39 -16.33 -7.86 6.85
CA PHE A 39 -15.60 -7.66 8.09
C PHE A 39 -16.62 -7.45 9.19
N ASP A 40 -16.66 -8.36 10.17
CA ASP A 40 -17.56 -8.24 11.31
C ASP A 40 -16.96 -7.27 12.34
N PHE A 41 -17.53 -6.09 12.39
CA PHE A 41 -17.13 -5.05 13.32
C PHE A 41 -17.53 -5.44 14.77
N PRO A 42 -16.57 -5.40 15.71
CA PRO A 42 -16.78 -5.89 17.07
C PRO A 42 -17.84 -5.07 17.82
N GLU A 43 -18.56 -5.72 18.73
CA GLU A 43 -19.36 -5.01 19.72
C GLU A 43 -18.45 -4.32 20.73
N ILE A 44 -18.70 -3.05 21.03
CA ILE A 44 -17.90 -2.26 21.95
C ILE A 44 -18.77 -1.79 23.10
N ALA A 45 -18.40 -2.16 24.32
CA ALA A 45 -19.18 -1.89 25.52
C ALA A 45 -19.48 -0.39 25.67
N GLY A 46 -20.76 -0.06 25.87
CA GLY A 46 -21.23 1.32 26.01
C GLY A 46 -21.41 2.08 24.68
N TRP A 47 -21.19 1.42 23.54
CA TRP A 47 -21.39 1.98 22.20
C TRP A 47 -22.39 1.14 21.42
N LYS A 48 -23.16 1.80 20.53
CA LYS A 48 -24.10 1.13 19.64
C LYS A 48 -23.71 1.40 18.20
N LYS A 49 -23.61 0.35 17.37
CA LYS A 49 -23.52 0.49 15.91
C LYS A 49 -24.75 1.26 15.43
N PHE A 50 -24.53 2.40 14.79
CA PHE A 50 -25.59 3.35 14.43
C PHE A 50 -26.17 3.08 13.04
N SER A 51 -25.36 2.63 12.10
CA SER A 51 -25.74 2.34 10.73
C SER A 51 -25.32 0.92 10.31
N PRO A 52 -25.91 0.39 9.22
CA PRO A 52 -25.31 -0.72 8.51
C PRO A 52 -23.85 -0.41 8.13
N ILE A 53 -23.03 -1.45 8.00
CA ILE A 53 -21.66 -1.32 7.52
C ILE A 53 -21.71 -0.84 6.08
N LEU A 54 -20.98 0.24 5.78
CA LEU A 54 -20.82 0.72 4.41
C LEU A 54 -19.59 0.05 3.80
N ILE A 55 -19.70 -0.34 2.53
CA ILE A 55 -18.61 -0.97 1.78
C ILE A 55 -18.37 -0.17 0.50
N PHE A 56 -17.14 0.32 0.34
CA PHE A 56 -16.69 0.99 -0.87
C PHE A 56 -15.66 0.12 -1.59
N LYS A 57 -15.72 0.13 -2.92
CA LYS A 57 -14.85 -0.57 -3.86
C LYS A 57 -14.08 0.45 -4.69
N PRO A 58 -13.07 0.04 -5.48
CA PRO A 58 -12.26 1.00 -6.24
C PRO A 58 -13.08 1.92 -7.14
N GLN A 59 -14.24 1.44 -7.64
CA GLN A 59 -15.10 2.18 -8.55
C GLN A 59 -15.89 3.31 -7.88
N ASN A 60 -16.11 3.26 -6.57
CA ASN A 60 -16.95 4.21 -5.85
C ASN A 60 -16.28 4.80 -4.59
N LEU A 61 -14.96 4.63 -4.44
CA LEU A 61 -14.22 5.20 -3.30
C LEU A 61 -14.28 6.75 -3.29
N TYR A 62 -14.32 7.37 -4.46
CA TYR A 62 -14.46 8.83 -4.61
C TYR A 62 -15.75 9.37 -4.01
N ASP A 63 -16.83 8.57 -3.96
CA ASP A 63 -18.09 8.98 -3.33
C ASP A 63 -17.95 9.18 -1.81
N TYR A 64 -16.90 8.61 -1.21
CA TYR A 64 -16.64 8.68 0.22
C TYR A 64 -15.51 9.64 0.60
N ILE A 65 -14.37 9.56 -0.09
CA ILE A 65 -13.16 10.37 0.19
C ILE A 65 -12.70 11.15 -1.03
N ASP A 66 -13.61 11.93 -1.62
CA ASP A 66 -13.30 12.78 -2.78
C ASP A 66 -12.05 13.65 -2.52
N GLY A 67 -11.18 13.73 -3.52
CA GLY A 67 -9.87 14.37 -3.43
C GLY A 67 -8.74 13.56 -2.77
N ALA A 68 -9.05 12.54 -1.96
CA ALA A 68 -8.05 11.66 -1.34
C ALA A 68 -8.00 10.25 -1.95
N ALA A 69 -9.07 9.82 -2.62
CA ALA A 69 -9.20 8.47 -3.18
C ALA A 69 -8.04 8.05 -4.12
N ASP A 70 -7.49 8.99 -4.91
CA ASP A 70 -6.38 8.72 -5.84
C ASP A 70 -5.16 8.11 -5.15
N LEU A 71 -4.83 8.61 -3.95
CA LEU A 71 -3.72 8.07 -3.17
C LEU A 71 -3.99 6.60 -2.85
N TYR A 72 -5.16 6.26 -2.30
CA TYR A 72 -5.51 4.89 -1.93
C TYR A 72 -5.52 3.95 -3.15
N LEU A 73 -6.14 4.39 -4.25
CA LEU A 73 -6.22 3.64 -5.50
C LEU A 73 -4.84 3.38 -6.10
N SER A 74 -3.92 4.33 -5.98
CA SER A 74 -2.55 4.15 -6.48
C SER A 74 -1.82 3.00 -5.78
N TYR A 75 -2.14 2.72 -4.50
CA TYR A 75 -1.62 1.61 -3.67
C TYR A 75 -2.47 0.31 -3.75
N ASP A 76 -3.09 0.05 -4.90
CA ASP A 76 -3.92 -1.13 -5.18
C ASP A 76 -4.97 -1.41 -4.08
N PHE A 77 -5.69 -0.36 -3.68
CA PHE A 77 -6.88 -0.45 -2.83
C PHE A 77 -7.87 -1.52 -3.35
N GLN A 78 -8.44 -2.28 -2.42
CA GLN A 78 -9.37 -3.38 -2.73
C GLN A 78 -10.79 -3.07 -2.27
N GLU A 79 -10.93 -2.60 -1.04
CA GLU A 79 -12.20 -2.23 -0.44
C GLU A 79 -12.00 -1.46 0.86
N LEU A 80 -13.02 -0.70 1.24
CA LEU A 80 -13.11 0.03 2.50
C LEU A 80 -14.38 -0.43 3.20
N PHE A 81 -14.25 -0.81 4.47
CA PHE A 81 -15.37 -1.03 5.37
C PHE A 81 -15.50 0.13 6.34
N VAL A 82 -16.71 0.65 6.52
CA VAL A 82 -16.99 1.77 7.44
C VAL A 82 -18.08 1.38 8.42
N ALA A 83 -17.82 1.58 9.72
CA ALA A 83 -18.81 1.43 10.78
C ALA A 83 -18.84 2.69 11.65
N GLU A 84 -20.05 3.19 11.93
CA GLU A 84 -20.28 4.29 12.87
C GLU A 84 -20.87 3.75 14.17
N TYR A 85 -20.30 4.19 15.28
CA TYR A 85 -20.74 3.87 16.64
C TYR A 85 -21.18 5.14 17.34
N LYS A 86 -22.26 5.09 18.10
CA LYS A 86 -22.74 6.21 18.92
C LYS A 86 -22.85 5.85 20.40
N ARG A 87 -22.58 6.85 21.22
CA ARG A 87 -22.85 6.84 22.66
C ARG A 87 -23.62 8.11 23.01
N ASP A 88 -24.75 7.92 23.67
CA ASP A 88 -25.71 8.99 23.98
C ASP A 88 -26.15 9.78 22.74
N LYS A 89 -26.42 11.09 22.88
CA LYS A 89 -26.91 11.95 21.78
C LYS A 89 -25.80 12.69 21.01
N LYS A 90 -24.55 12.59 21.44
CA LYS A 90 -23.48 13.51 21.06
C LYS A 90 -22.21 12.81 20.57
N ALA A 91 -21.77 11.78 21.28
CA ALA A 91 -20.50 11.13 20.99
C ALA A 91 -20.64 10.12 19.84
N SER A 92 -19.74 10.20 18.86
CA SER A 92 -19.63 9.22 17.78
C SER A 92 -18.18 8.80 17.53
N VAL A 93 -18.02 7.58 17.05
CA VAL A 93 -16.74 7.04 16.56
C VAL A 93 -16.99 6.37 15.22
N THR A 94 -16.23 6.76 14.21
CA THR A 94 -16.23 6.15 12.89
C THR A 94 -14.95 5.34 12.74
N VAL A 95 -15.09 4.07 12.39
CA VAL A 95 -13.98 3.18 12.07
C VAL A 95 -13.98 2.90 10.57
N GLU A 96 -12.86 3.19 9.93
CA GLU A 96 -12.60 2.97 8.50
C GLU A 96 -11.48 1.93 8.37
N ILE A 97 -11.74 0.82 7.66
CA ILE A 97 -10.77 -0.25 7.44
C ILE A 97 -10.53 -0.38 5.94
N TYR A 98 -9.41 0.18 5.48
CA TYR A 98 -8.96 0.12 4.09
C TYR A 98 -8.15 -1.16 3.88
N ARG A 99 -8.63 -2.06 3.03
CA ARG A 99 -7.88 -3.24 2.60
C ARG A 99 -7.13 -2.95 1.31
N HIS A 100 -5.83 -3.25 1.31
CA HIS A 100 -4.95 -3.22 0.16
C HIS A 100 -4.62 -4.64 -0.31
N ARG A 101 -4.01 -4.76 -1.49
CA ARG A 101 -3.63 -6.07 -2.06
C ARG A 101 -2.69 -6.88 -1.17
N ASN A 102 -1.80 -6.24 -0.40
CA ASN A 102 -0.86 -6.91 0.50
C ASN A 102 -0.40 -5.98 1.65
N PRO A 103 0.31 -6.51 2.67
CA PRO A 103 0.76 -5.70 3.81
C PRO A 103 1.71 -4.55 3.48
N THR A 104 2.59 -4.71 2.49
CA THR A 104 3.51 -3.65 2.07
C THR A 104 2.76 -2.43 1.54
N LEU A 105 1.65 -2.64 0.84
CA LEU A 105 0.83 -1.55 0.30
C LEU A 105 0.03 -0.81 1.38
N ALA A 106 -0.47 -1.53 2.38
CA ALA A 106 -1.08 -0.92 3.57
C ALA A 106 -0.06 -0.09 4.36
N PHE A 107 1.15 -0.62 4.56
CA PHE A 107 2.27 0.16 5.11
C PHE A 107 2.56 1.40 4.26
N GLY A 108 2.49 1.28 2.92
CA GLY A 108 2.63 2.39 1.99
C GLY A 108 1.71 3.55 2.34
N ILE A 109 0.39 3.34 2.34
CA ILE A 109 -0.57 4.38 2.69
C ILE A 109 -0.36 4.93 4.09
N TYR A 110 -0.21 4.05 5.10
CA TYR A 110 0.08 4.46 6.46
C TYR A 110 1.30 5.39 6.53
N SER A 111 2.36 5.06 5.79
CA SER A 111 3.59 5.84 5.77
C SER A 111 3.47 7.18 5.05
N GLN A 112 2.57 7.30 4.07
CA GLN A 112 2.29 8.56 3.38
C GLN A 112 1.39 9.49 4.21
N GLU A 113 0.45 8.94 4.99
CA GLU A 113 -0.45 9.73 5.83
C GLU A 113 0.08 10.01 7.23
N ARG A 114 1.06 9.24 7.73
CA ARG A 114 1.62 9.43 9.07
C ARG A 114 2.18 10.84 9.23
N LEU A 115 1.73 11.53 10.27
CA LEU A 115 2.24 12.86 10.62
C LEU A 115 3.67 12.75 11.16
N LYS A 116 4.51 13.73 10.83
CA LYS A 116 5.94 13.73 11.20
C LYS A 116 6.17 13.71 12.71
N ASP A 117 5.33 14.43 13.45
CA ASP A 117 5.43 14.61 14.89
C ASP A 117 4.31 13.87 15.65
N ALA A 118 3.72 12.85 15.02
CA ALA A 118 2.63 12.08 15.61
C ALA A 118 3.10 11.32 16.87
N GLN A 119 2.22 11.20 17.87
CA GLN A 119 2.46 10.32 19.00
C GLN A 119 2.32 8.86 18.55
N ILE A 120 3.45 8.18 18.38
CA ILE A 120 3.49 6.77 17.99
C ILE A 120 3.07 5.87 19.16
N ILE A 121 2.23 4.88 18.87
CA ILE A 121 1.73 3.90 19.84
C ILE A 121 1.86 2.46 19.30
N GLU A 122 2.00 1.51 20.21
CA GLU A 122 2.16 0.10 19.87
C GLU A 122 0.80 -0.57 19.61
N ILE A 123 0.26 -0.40 18.40
CA ILE A 123 -0.97 -1.05 17.93
C ILE A 123 -0.81 -1.49 16.48
N GLY A 124 -1.33 -2.68 16.16
CA GLY A 124 -1.05 -3.33 14.89
C GLY A 124 0.45 -3.53 14.73
N ASN A 125 0.97 -3.18 13.55
CA ASN A 125 2.41 -3.07 13.30
C ASN A 125 3.01 -1.76 13.78
N GLN A 126 2.27 -0.66 13.65
CA GLN A 126 2.55 0.65 14.19
C GLN A 126 1.28 1.50 14.06
N GLY A 127 1.00 2.34 15.05
CA GLY A 127 -0.04 3.35 14.94
C GLY A 127 0.40 4.69 15.50
N TYR A 128 -0.41 5.70 15.26
CA TYR A 128 -0.30 6.99 15.91
C TYR A 128 -1.66 7.46 16.41
N ILE A 129 -1.63 8.34 17.41
CA ILE A 129 -2.82 8.90 18.04
C ILE A 129 -2.71 10.42 18.12
N GLU A 130 -3.84 11.08 17.90
CA GLU A 130 -4.10 12.48 18.22
C GLU A 130 -5.41 12.57 19.03
N PRO A 131 -5.81 13.73 19.57
CA PRO A 131 -6.95 13.82 20.50
C PRO A 131 -8.27 13.20 20.02
N LEU A 132 -8.51 13.19 18.71
CA LEU A 132 -9.75 12.69 18.09
C LEU A 132 -9.52 11.62 17.01
N THR A 133 -8.28 11.18 16.80
CA THR A 133 -7.93 10.24 15.72
C THR A 133 -6.93 9.20 16.20
N LEU A 134 -7.13 7.96 15.80
CA LEU A 134 -6.16 6.88 15.98
C LEU A 134 -6.07 6.11 14.68
N ASN A 135 -4.88 6.11 14.08
CA ASN A 135 -4.63 5.45 12.81
C ASN A 135 -3.51 4.43 12.96
N PHE A 136 -3.68 3.25 12.37
CA PHE A 136 -2.67 2.20 12.42
C PHE A 136 -2.76 1.30 11.22
N TRP A 137 -1.70 0.52 10.98
CA TRP A 137 -1.71 -0.50 9.95
C TRP A 137 -1.40 -1.87 10.54
N MET A 138 -2.00 -2.90 9.94
CA MET A 138 -1.83 -4.29 10.36
C MET A 138 -2.16 -5.22 9.20
N GLY A 139 -1.21 -6.06 8.82
CA GLY A 139 -1.39 -6.90 7.64
C GLY A 139 -1.76 -6.05 6.42
N PRO A 140 -2.70 -6.48 5.56
CA PRO A 140 -3.13 -5.73 4.38
C PRO A 140 -4.07 -4.56 4.71
N TYR A 141 -4.24 -4.19 5.98
CA TYR A 141 -5.20 -3.18 6.41
C TYR A 141 -4.52 -1.91 6.90
N TYR A 142 -5.04 -0.77 6.46
CA TYR A 142 -4.84 0.52 7.09
C TYR A 142 -6.16 0.94 7.73
N VAL A 143 -6.11 1.25 9.02
CA VAL A 143 -7.28 1.53 9.87
C VAL A 143 -7.22 2.96 10.33
N LYS A 144 -8.34 3.67 10.19
CA LYS A 144 -8.53 5.00 10.73
C LYS A 144 -9.73 5.01 11.67
N ILE A 145 -9.54 5.60 12.85
CA ILE A 145 -10.57 5.71 13.87
C ILE A 145 -10.70 7.19 14.18
N ASN A 146 -11.81 7.78 13.75
CA ASN A 146 -12.11 9.19 13.99
C ASN A 146 -13.23 9.29 15.00
N ALA A 147 -13.14 10.26 15.90
CA ALA A 147 -14.12 10.41 16.96
C ALA A 147 -14.58 11.85 17.12
N TYR A 148 -15.81 12.01 17.61
CA TYR A 148 -16.46 13.29 17.76
C TYR A 148 -17.17 13.37 19.12
N GLU A 149 -17.07 14.52 19.80
CA GLU A 149 -17.70 14.81 21.11
C GLU A 149 -17.50 13.70 22.18
N ILE A 150 -16.33 13.05 22.20
CA ILE A 150 -16.01 11.95 23.12
C ILE A 150 -15.56 12.40 24.54
N GLY A 151 -15.48 13.71 24.77
CA GLY A 151 -15.10 14.29 26.06
C GLY A 151 -13.60 14.14 26.37
N PRO A 152 -13.19 14.43 27.63
CA PRO A 152 -11.77 14.46 28.03
C PRO A 152 -11.10 13.07 28.06
N GLU A 153 -11.85 11.97 28.12
CA GLU A 153 -11.32 10.59 28.01
C GLU A 153 -11.21 10.12 26.55
N GLY A 154 -10.93 11.05 25.64
CA GLY A 154 -11.02 10.81 24.20
C GLY A 154 -10.02 9.77 23.70
N GLU A 155 -8.74 9.94 24.03
CA GLU A 155 -7.68 9.01 23.66
C GLU A 155 -7.92 7.59 24.20
N LYS A 156 -8.38 7.47 25.44
CA LYS A 156 -8.72 6.18 26.05
C LYS A 156 -9.85 5.48 25.29
N THR A 157 -10.86 6.24 24.84
CA THR A 157 -11.93 5.72 23.99
C THR A 157 -11.36 5.21 22.66
N LEU A 158 -10.53 6.00 21.99
CA LEU A 158 -9.88 5.62 20.74
C LEU A 158 -9.04 4.35 20.89
N LEU A 159 -8.27 4.22 21.97
CA LEU A 159 -7.46 3.03 22.27
C LEU A 159 -8.33 1.79 22.47
N ILE A 160 -9.47 1.90 23.18
CA ILE A 160 -10.41 0.78 23.33
C ILE A 160 -10.89 0.31 21.95
N PHE A 161 -11.33 1.23 21.10
CA PHE A 161 -11.74 0.91 19.72
C PHE A 161 -10.59 0.27 18.95
N GLY A 162 -9.41 0.89 18.96
CA GLY A 162 -8.23 0.38 18.27
C GLY A 162 -7.93 -1.07 18.65
N ARG A 163 -7.92 -1.39 19.95
CA ARG A 163 -7.62 -2.75 20.43
C ARG A 163 -8.68 -3.78 20.05
N GLN A 164 -9.95 -3.39 20.09
CA GLN A 164 -11.03 -4.28 19.63
C GLN A 164 -10.93 -4.56 18.13
N ILE A 165 -10.58 -3.55 17.32
CA ILE A 165 -10.36 -3.73 15.89
C ILE A 165 -9.09 -4.54 15.61
N GLU A 166 -7.98 -4.28 16.31
CA GLU A 166 -6.74 -5.06 16.22
C GLU A 166 -7.01 -6.56 16.49
N ALA A 167 -7.78 -6.86 17.54
CA ALA A 167 -8.16 -8.23 17.88
C ALA A 167 -9.05 -8.88 16.79
N ALA A 168 -10.00 -8.12 16.23
CA ALA A 168 -10.89 -8.60 15.15
C ALA A 168 -10.15 -8.83 13.82
N LEU A 169 -9.08 -8.09 13.54
CA LEU A 169 -8.25 -8.26 12.35
C LEU A 169 -7.37 -9.52 12.41
N GLY A 170 -7.07 -10.05 13.59
CA GLY A 170 -6.40 -11.33 13.78
C GLY A 170 -4.87 -11.22 13.94
N GLU A 171 -4.10 -11.93 13.11
CA GLU A 171 -2.64 -12.01 13.26
C GLU A 171 -1.90 -10.85 12.57
N LYS A 172 -0.80 -10.40 13.18
CA LYS A 172 0.08 -9.38 12.62
C LYS A 172 0.92 -9.99 11.50
N SER A 173 1.05 -9.28 10.39
CA SER A 173 2.09 -9.58 9.38
C SER A 173 3.37 -8.86 9.75
N PRO A 174 4.57 -9.41 9.50
CA PRO A 174 5.81 -8.67 9.75
C PRO A 174 5.91 -7.44 8.83
N PRO A 175 6.59 -6.36 9.27
CA PRO A 175 6.94 -5.25 8.40
C PRO A 175 7.77 -5.69 7.19
N PRO A 176 7.78 -4.91 6.09
CA PRO A 176 8.64 -5.21 4.94
C PRO A 176 10.09 -5.38 5.39
N ALA A 177 10.65 -6.58 5.17
CA ALA A 177 11.96 -6.98 5.71
C ALA A 177 13.09 -6.00 5.34
N ILE A 178 12.99 -5.40 4.15
CA ILE A 178 13.96 -4.41 3.67
C ILE A 178 14.12 -3.19 4.57
N LEU A 179 13.10 -2.81 5.35
CA LEU A 179 13.18 -1.70 6.30
C LEU A 179 14.23 -1.95 7.39
N SER A 180 14.51 -3.22 7.71
CA SER A 180 15.55 -3.60 8.69
C SER A 180 16.97 -3.45 8.16
N PHE A 181 17.15 -3.37 6.84
CA PHE A 181 18.46 -3.17 6.20
C PHE A 181 18.83 -1.69 6.05
N PHE A 182 17.96 -0.76 6.44
CA PHE A 182 18.31 0.66 6.46
C PHE A 182 19.31 0.95 7.58
N PRO A 183 20.41 1.70 7.31
CA PRO A 183 21.38 2.07 8.33
C PRO A 183 20.73 2.72 9.56
N ALA A 184 21.08 2.26 10.77
CA ALA A 184 20.48 2.82 11.99
C ALA A 184 21.01 4.23 12.32
N GLN A 185 22.30 4.48 12.05
CA GLN A 185 22.94 5.75 12.41
C GLN A 185 22.34 6.90 11.60
N GLY A 186 21.92 7.97 12.28
CA GLY A 186 21.35 9.16 11.66
C GLY A 186 19.93 9.00 11.15
N LYS A 187 19.36 7.78 11.13
CA LYS A 187 17.97 7.57 10.70
C LYS A 187 17.01 8.25 11.66
N LYS A 188 16.09 9.06 11.15
CA LYS A 188 15.01 9.66 11.93
C LYS A 188 14.01 8.57 12.31
N ALA A 189 13.65 8.52 13.58
CA ALA A 189 12.68 7.56 14.09
C ALA A 189 11.36 7.70 13.32
N HIS A 190 10.77 6.56 12.95
CA HIS A 190 9.46 6.49 12.30
C HIS A 190 9.36 7.34 11.01
N SER A 191 10.45 7.45 10.27
CA SER A 191 10.50 8.20 9.00
C SER A 191 10.45 7.31 7.77
N GLU A 192 10.35 5.99 7.96
CA GLU A 192 10.29 5.03 6.86
C GLU A 192 9.02 5.22 6.04
N THR A 193 9.19 5.32 4.72
CA THR A 193 8.10 5.41 3.75
C THR A 193 8.23 4.39 2.63
N PHE A 194 7.11 4.07 2.00
CA PHE A 194 7.08 3.28 0.78
C PHE A 194 6.32 4.05 -0.31
N ILE A 195 6.98 4.24 -1.46
CA ILE A 195 6.40 4.82 -2.67
C ILE A 195 6.11 3.67 -3.62
N PHE A 196 4.84 3.49 -3.94
CA PHE A 196 4.41 2.47 -4.88
C PHE A 196 4.12 3.11 -6.25
N LYS A 197 4.84 2.65 -7.28
CA LYS A 197 4.86 3.16 -8.66
C LYS A 197 5.62 4.47 -8.83
N ASN A 198 6.27 4.59 -9.98
CA ASN A 198 6.85 5.84 -10.50
C ASN A 198 7.82 6.53 -9.52
N PHE A 199 8.69 5.78 -8.85
CA PHE A 199 9.66 6.38 -7.95
C PHE A 199 10.58 7.35 -8.72
N LEU A 200 10.86 8.52 -8.11
CA LEU A 200 11.54 9.66 -8.75
C LEU A 200 10.83 10.18 -10.03
N GLY A 201 9.55 9.85 -10.24
CA GLY A 201 8.81 10.20 -11.45
C GLY A 201 9.13 9.30 -12.66
N TYR A 202 9.89 8.22 -12.46
CA TYR A 202 10.25 7.29 -13.53
C TYR A 202 9.43 6.00 -13.43
N ALA A 203 8.61 5.73 -14.45
CA ALA A 203 7.74 4.54 -14.48
C ALA A 203 8.49 3.21 -14.39
N PHE A 204 9.77 3.18 -14.81
CA PHE A 204 10.60 1.98 -14.68
C PHE A 204 11.13 1.75 -13.27
N PHE A 205 11.26 2.78 -12.43
CA PHE A 205 11.50 2.58 -11.00
C PHE A 205 10.18 2.28 -10.30
N HIS A 206 9.78 1.01 -10.33
CA HIS A 206 8.43 0.58 -9.99
C HIS A 206 8.03 0.85 -8.54
N SER A 207 8.96 0.95 -7.60
CA SER A 207 8.67 1.30 -6.20
C SER A 207 9.96 1.55 -5.43
N ALA A 208 9.89 2.25 -4.30
CA ALA A 208 11.03 2.38 -3.40
C ALA A 208 10.60 2.46 -1.94
N PHE A 209 11.42 1.91 -1.06
CA PHE A 209 11.42 2.21 0.36
C PHE A 209 12.37 3.38 0.61
N MET A 210 12.05 4.24 1.55
CA MET A 210 12.90 5.37 1.92
C MET A 210 12.89 5.60 3.42
N ALA A 211 13.90 6.30 3.93
CA ALA A 211 13.88 6.87 5.27
C ALA A 211 14.62 8.21 5.30
N ASP A 212 14.23 9.06 6.25
CA ASP A 212 14.87 10.36 6.46
C ASP A 212 16.06 10.20 7.39
N TYR A 213 17.13 10.92 7.08
CA TYR A 213 18.34 10.95 7.89
C TYR A 213 18.73 12.36 8.25
N GLU A 214 19.31 12.49 9.44
CA GLU A 214 20.02 13.68 9.88
C GLU A 214 21.27 13.26 10.64
N PHE A 215 22.44 13.61 10.11
CA PHE A 215 23.71 13.29 10.72
C PHE A 215 24.74 14.38 10.42
N SER A 216 25.51 14.79 11.43
CA SER A 216 26.47 15.90 11.33
C SER A 216 25.86 17.19 10.75
N GLY A 217 24.61 17.49 11.11
CA GLY A 217 23.86 18.67 10.62
C GLY A 217 23.42 18.60 9.15
N LYS A 218 23.61 17.46 8.47
CA LYS A 218 23.16 17.24 7.08
C LYS A 218 21.87 16.43 7.08
N LYS A 219 20.88 16.89 6.30
CA LYS A 219 19.60 16.19 6.10
C LYS A 219 19.61 15.56 4.72
N PHE A 220 19.31 14.28 4.64
CA PHE A 220 19.31 13.51 3.40
C PHE A 220 18.31 12.36 3.48
N LYS A 221 18.09 11.67 2.36
CA LYS A 221 17.26 10.47 2.33
C LYS A 221 18.07 9.31 1.79
N ILE A 222 17.87 8.14 2.38
CA ILE A 222 18.32 6.88 1.80
C ILE A 222 17.09 6.21 1.21
N PHE A 223 17.24 5.57 0.06
CA PHE A 223 16.20 4.74 -0.53
C PHE A 223 16.72 3.38 -0.97
N ALA A 224 15.80 2.43 -1.12
CA ALA A 224 16.06 1.11 -1.66
C ALA A 224 14.92 0.69 -2.61
N ILE A 225 15.28 0.26 -3.81
CA ILE A 225 14.39 -0.41 -4.75
C ILE A 225 14.69 -1.90 -4.68
N GLN A 226 13.67 -2.70 -4.35
CA GLN A 226 13.75 -4.16 -4.37
C GLN A 226 13.13 -4.69 -5.65
N GLY A 227 13.97 -5.13 -6.59
CA GLY A 227 13.54 -5.81 -7.80
C GLY A 227 13.10 -7.24 -7.52
N ARG A 228 12.40 -7.84 -8.50
CA ARG A 228 12.02 -9.26 -8.46
C ARG A 228 13.23 -10.18 -8.44
N ASP A 229 14.24 -9.81 -9.22
CA ASP A 229 15.52 -10.50 -9.36
C ASP A 229 16.59 -9.52 -9.85
N LYS A 230 17.81 -10.02 -10.07
CA LYS A 230 18.93 -9.24 -10.62
C LYS A 230 18.64 -8.64 -11.99
N LYS A 231 17.93 -9.37 -12.84
CA LYS A 231 17.61 -8.92 -14.21
C LYS A 231 16.63 -7.75 -14.18
N ASP A 232 15.67 -7.76 -13.27
CA ASP A 232 14.73 -6.66 -13.07
C ASP A 232 15.47 -5.37 -12.70
N CYS A 233 16.40 -5.43 -11.74
CA CYS A 233 17.25 -4.29 -11.40
C CYS A 233 18.15 -3.86 -12.56
N GLN A 234 18.70 -4.81 -13.32
CA GLN A 234 19.47 -4.52 -14.52
C GLN A 234 18.63 -3.74 -15.55
N GLU A 235 17.39 -4.16 -15.79
CA GLU A 235 16.46 -3.49 -16.72
C GLU A 235 16.11 -2.08 -16.24
N MET A 236 15.88 -1.89 -14.93
CA MET A 236 15.65 -0.56 -14.35
C MET A 236 16.83 0.37 -14.54
N MET A 237 18.04 -0.08 -14.19
CA MET A 237 19.27 0.70 -14.35
C MET A 237 19.58 0.99 -15.83
N HIS A 238 19.32 0.03 -16.73
CA HIS A 238 19.48 0.23 -18.17
C HIS A 238 18.56 1.33 -18.70
N LYS A 239 17.26 1.26 -18.36
CA LYS A 239 16.27 2.29 -18.75
C LYS A 239 16.64 3.65 -18.15
N TYR A 240 17.15 3.68 -16.92
CA TYR A 240 17.62 4.91 -16.29
C TYR A 240 18.78 5.54 -17.06
N LEU A 241 19.84 4.78 -17.35
CA LEU A 241 20.99 5.27 -18.13
C LEU A 241 20.58 5.78 -19.52
N GLN A 242 19.68 5.07 -20.21
CA GLN A 242 19.10 5.54 -21.47
C GLN A 242 18.34 6.86 -21.30
N LYS A 243 17.51 6.98 -20.25
CA LYS A 243 16.69 8.15 -19.97
C LYS A 243 17.53 9.41 -19.72
N ILE A 244 18.69 9.27 -19.08
CA ILE A 244 19.62 10.38 -18.82
C ILE A 244 20.69 10.54 -19.91
N GLY A 245 20.67 9.72 -20.96
CA GLY A 245 21.62 9.82 -22.08
C GLY A 245 23.05 9.40 -21.75
N VAL A 246 23.26 8.58 -20.71
CA VAL A 246 24.59 8.11 -20.29
C VAL A 246 24.88 6.75 -20.92
N ALA A 247 25.86 6.71 -21.82
CA ALA A 247 26.39 5.47 -22.38
C ALA A 247 27.46 4.87 -21.43
N LYS A 248 27.05 3.91 -20.60
CA LYS A 248 27.93 3.19 -19.67
C LYS A 248 27.60 1.71 -19.68
N GLU A 249 28.64 0.88 -19.65
CA GLU A 249 28.47 -0.56 -19.44
C GLU A 249 27.88 -0.84 -18.06
N LEU A 250 26.80 -1.60 -18.03
CA LEU A 250 26.03 -1.85 -16.83
C LEU A 250 26.52 -3.13 -16.13
N LYS A 251 27.09 -2.94 -14.95
CA LYS A 251 27.54 -3.98 -14.00
C LYS A 251 27.11 -3.65 -12.57
N GLU A 252 27.11 -4.62 -11.66
CA GLU A 252 26.87 -4.31 -10.25
C GLU A 252 27.95 -3.38 -9.69
N GLY A 253 27.55 -2.56 -8.72
CA GLY A 253 28.41 -1.60 -8.06
C GLY A 253 27.83 -0.19 -7.96
N LEU A 254 28.73 0.75 -7.67
CA LEU A 254 28.39 2.15 -7.43
C LEU A 254 28.34 2.94 -8.73
N TYR A 255 27.26 3.71 -8.89
CA TYR A 255 27.01 4.66 -9.95
C TYR A 255 26.82 6.04 -9.34
N ARG A 256 27.42 7.05 -9.97
CA ARG A 256 27.15 8.46 -9.70
C ARG A 256 26.67 9.06 -11.01
N LEU A 257 25.42 9.49 -11.05
CA LEU A 257 24.71 9.83 -12.28
C LEU A 257 24.06 11.21 -12.14
N PRO A 258 24.25 12.12 -13.13
CA PRO A 258 23.58 13.41 -13.13
C PRO A 258 22.13 13.24 -13.59
N ASP A 259 21.19 13.33 -12.66
CA ASP A 259 19.76 13.31 -12.95
C ASP A 259 19.26 14.73 -13.30
N PRO A 260 18.62 14.94 -14.46
CA PRO A 260 18.11 16.26 -14.85
C PRO A 260 17.07 16.86 -13.90
N TYR A 261 16.33 16.04 -13.15
CA TYR A 261 15.24 16.48 -12.27
C TYR A 261 15.63 16.45 -10.79
N HIS A 262 16.57 15.59 -10.42
CA HIS A 262 16.92 15.32 -9.02
C HIS A 262 18.38 15.65 -8.67
N GLY A 263 19.16 16.19 -9.61
CA GLY A 263 20.57 16.50 -9.41
C GLY A 263 21.46 15.26 -9.43
N GLU A 264 22.64 15.34 -8.81
CA GLU A 264 23.53 14.18 -8.75
C GLU A 264 22.96 13.10 -7.80
N ILE A 265 22.59 11.95 -8.36
CA ILE A 265 22.16 10.78 -7.58
C ILE A 265 23.25 9.71 -7.61
N GLU A 266 23.49 9.12 -6.45
CA GLU A 266 24.28 7.90 -6.34
C GLU A 266 23.39 6.69 -6.17
N PHE A 267 23.68 5.65 -6.96
CA PHE A 267 23.04 4.34 -6.86
C PHE A 267 24.09 3.28 -6.56
N PHE A 268 23.79 2.36 -5.65
CA PHE A 268 24.53 1.12 -5.48
C PHE A 268 23.64 -0.06 -5.84
N TRP A 269 23.96 -0.75 -6.93
CA TRP A 269 23.19 -1.90 -7.39
C TRP A 269 23.95 -3.21 -7.10
N GLN A 270 23.27 -4.15 -6.44
CA GLN A 270 23.75 -5.51 -6.21
C GLN A 270 22.56 -6.48 -6.16
N GLU A 271 22.65 -7.55 -6.91
CA GLU A 271 21.60 -8.56 -7.10
C GLU A 271 20.24 -7.90 -7.37
N ASN A 272 19.23 -8.16 -6.55
CA ASN A 272 17.89 -7.61 -6.68
C ASN A 272 17.66 -6.32 -5.89
N LEU A 273 18.72 -5.62 -5.46
CA LEU A 273 18.63 -4.38 -4.68
C LEU A 273 19.35 -3.22 -5.37
N ILE A 274 18.67 -2.09 -5.48
CA ILE A 274 19.27 -0.81 -5.85
C ILE A 274 19.10 0.14 -4.68
N TRP A 275 20.19 0.46 -4.01
CA TRP A 275 20.25 1.49 -2.99
C TRP A 275 20.55 2.85 -3.61
N GLY A 276 20.12 3.92 -2.95
CA GLY A 276 20.48 5.27 -3.35
C GLY A 276 20.45 6.28 -2.21
N ILE A 277 21.14 7.40 -2.40
CA ILE A 277 21.14 8.54 -1.47
C ILE A 277 20.70 9.79 -2.23
N LEU A 278 19.76 10.55 -1.64
CA LEU A 278 19.27 11.83 -2.15
C LEU A 278 19.67 12.96 -1.20
N ASN A 279 19.99 14.13 -1.76
CA ASN A 279 20.25 15.39 -1.03
C ASN A 279 21.40 15.32 -0.02
N LEU A 280 22.45 14.54 -0.30
CA LEU A 280 23.67 14.52 0.50
C LEU A 280 24.85 14.90 -0.37
N ASP A 281 25.46 16.08 -0.21
CA ASP A 281 26.63 16.46 -1.03
C ASP A 281 27.98 16.08 -0.41
N ASP A 282 27.98 15.66 0.87
CA ASP A 282 29.19 15.27 1.59
C ASP A 282 29.67 13.88 1.14
N GLN A 283 30.81 13.86 0.43
CA GLN A 283 31.38 12.64 -0.13
C GLN A 283 31.89 11.66 0.93
N ASN A 284 32.39 12.14 2.06
CA ASN A 284 32.88 11.28 3.14
C ASN A 284 31.71 10.59 3.81
N LEU A 285 30.62 11.33 4.04
CA LEU A 285 29.41 10.77 4.63
C LEU A 285 28.71 9.79 3.67
N ARG A 286 28.67 10.08 2.37
CA ARG A 286 28.23 9.10 1.35
C ARG A 286 29.03 7.80 1.45
N ALA A 287 30.37 7.90 1.43
CA ALA A 287 31.25 6.74 1.51
C ALA A 287 31.06 5.92 2.81
N HIS A 288 30.74 6.58 3.92
CA HIS A 288 30.38 5.92 5.18
C HIS A 288 29.14 5.05 5.03
N TYR A 289 28.04 5.59 4.51
CA TYR A 289 26.80 4.82 4.32
C TYR A 289 26.93 3.72 3.26
N TRP A 290 27.74 3.92 2.21
CA TRP A 290 27.98 2.88 1.20
C TRP A 290 28.69 1.65 1.76
N LYS A 291 29.56 1.81 2.76
CA LYS A 291 30.17 0.64 3.42
C LYS A 291 29.10 -0.24 4.06
N PHE A 292 28.08 0.37 4.67
CA PHE A 292 26.97 -0.37 5.28
C PHE A 292 26.13 -1.11 4.24
N MET A 293 25.77 -0.45 3.13
CA MET A 293 24.91 -1.05 2.10
C MET A 293 25.61 -2.12 1.25
N LYS A 294 26.94 -2.16 1.24
CA LYS A 294 27.71 -3.24 0.61
C LYS A 294 27.76 -4.52 1.46
N MET A 295 27.44 -4.41 2.75
CA MET A 295 27.52 -5.50 3.72
C MET A 295 26.17 -6.20 3.94
N ASN A 296 25.07 -5.62 3.44
CA ASN A 296 23.71 -6.14 3.54
C ASN A 296 23.16 -6.45 2.15
#